data_AF-A0A972Z144-F1
#
_entry.id   AF-A0A972Z144-F1
#
_cell.length_a   1.000
_cell.length_b   1.000
_cell.length_c   1.000
_cell.angle_alpha   90.00
_cell.angle_beta   90.00
_cell.angle_gamma   90.00
#
_symmetry.space_group_name_H-M   'P 1'
#
loop_
_entity.id
_entity.type
_entity.pdbx_description
1 polymer ?
#
loop_
_entity_poly.entity_id
_entity_poly.type
_entity_poly.pdbx_seq_one_letter_code
_entity_poly.pdbx_strand_id
1 'polypeptide(L)'
;MTAWPKPGDKQYFDDVFATTAPRLHAIEWAWLATMTTTTIYRYRFDPARFRPWPEANGQWISDEAVEPVAGADQLSASRIRASSPGISDPAGW
;
A
#
# COMPACT_ATOMS: atom_id res chain seq x y z
N MET A 1 -0.31 11.70 3.03
CA MET A 1 0.15 11.99 1.66
C MET A 1 1.23 10.99 1.27
N THR A 2 1.13 10.39 0.09
CA THR A 2 2.19 9.55 -0.48
C THR A 2 2.76 10.28 -1.69
N ALA A 3 4.08 10.45 -1.73
CA ALA A 3 4.77 11.07 -2.86
C ALA A 3 5.80 10.09 -3.43
N TRP A 4 5.91 10.10 -4.75
CA TRP A 4 6.95 9.40 -5.48
C TRP A 4 7.89 10.45 -6.07
N PRO A 5 9.21 10.36 -5.82
CA PRO A 5 10.15 11.24 -6.50
C PRO A 5 10.08 10.97 -8.00
N LYS A 6 9.91 12.01 -8.82
CA LYS A 6 10.04 11.87 -10.27
C LYS A 6 11.53 11.79 -10.65
N PRO A 7 11.87 11.34 -11.88
CA PRO A 7 13.23 11.48 -12.40
C PRO A 7 13.69 12.94 -12.29
N GLY A 8 14.72 13.20 -11.49
CA GLY A 8 15.24 14.55 -11.18
C GLY A 8 15.00 15.03 -9.74
N ASP A 9 13.96 14.53 -9.05
CA ASP A 9 13.63 14.96 -7.68
C ASP A 9 14.44 14.24 -6.60
N LYS A 10 15.17 13.18 -6.97
CA LYS A 10 15.80 12.26 -6.01
C LYS A 10 16.75 12.99 -5.05
N GLN A 11 17.64 13.84 -5.56
CA GLN A 11 18.61 14.55 -4.70
C GLN A 11 17.90 15.47 -3.70
N TYR A 12 16.85 16.18 -4.14
CA TYR A 12 16.04 17.02 -3.27
C TYR A 12 15.36 16.21 -2.16
N PHE A 13 14.80 15.04 -2.48
CA PHE A 13 14.20 14.15 -1.49
C PHE A 13 15.24 13.59 -0.50
N ASP A 14 16.41 13.19 -1.00
CA ASP A 14 17.51 12.69 -0.17
C ASP A 14 17.96 13.79 0.82
N ASP A 15 18.08 15.04 0.37
CA ASP A 15 18.54 16.17 1.20
C ASP A 15 17.48 16.62 2.23
N VAL A 16 16.21 16.73 1.81
CA VAL A 16 15.12 17.26 2.65
C VAL A 16 14.65 16.24 3.69
N PHE A 17 14.57 14.96 3.31
CA PHE A 17 14.04 13.91 4.17
C PHE A 17 15.12 13.01 4.77
N ALA A 18 16.39 13.22 4.40
CA ALA A 18 17.54 12.45 4.88
C ALA A 18 17.32 10.93 4.74
N THR A 19 16.77 10.48 3.61
CA THR A 19 16.43 9.07 3.37
C THR A 19 16.73 8.67 1.94
N THR A 20 17.18 7.43 1.75
CA THR A 20 17.39 6.82 0.42
C THR A 20 16.22 5.93 -0.01
N ALA A 21 15.11 5.93 0.75
CA ALA A 21 13.96 5.09 0.47
C ALA A 21 13.30 5.46 -0.88
N PRO A 22 12.86 4.46 -1.68
CA PRO A 22 12.24 4.71 -2.98
C PRO A 22 10.82 5.31 -2.88
N ARG A 23 10.25 5.37 -1.67
CA ARG A 23 8.91 5.90 -1.39
C ARG A 23 8.88 6.59 -0.04
N LEU A 24 8.27 7.78 0.00
CA LEU A 24 7.99 8.50 1.24
C LEU A 24 6.48 8.52 1.51
N HIS A 25 6.10 8.13 2.72
CA HIS A 25 4.76 8.36 3.26
C HIS A 25 4.85 9.42 4.35
N ALA A 26 4.19 10.55 4.14
CA ALA A 26 4.03 11.59 5.14
C ALA A 26 2.61 11.53 5.71
N ILE A 27 2.51 11.62 7.03
CA ILE A 27 1.24 11.75 7.75
C ILE A 27 1.25 13.02 8.58
N GLU A 28 0.08 13.58 8.86
CA GLU A 28 -0.03 14.63 9.86
C GLU A 28 0.42 14.09 11.22
N TRP A 29 1.21 14.88 11.96
CA TRP A 29 1.78 14.43 13.24
C TRP A 29 0.71 14.00 14.25
N ALA A 30 -0.44 14.68 14.24
CA ALA A 30 -1.57 14.35 15.10
C ALA A 30 -2.08 12.91 14.94
N TRP A 31 -1.80 12.27 13.80
CA TRP A 31 -2.20 10.90 13.50
C TRP A 31 -1.17 9.85 13.96
N LEU A 32 0.04 10.26 14.35
CA LEU A 32 1.13 9.33 14.65
C LEU A 32 0.75 8.35 15.76
N ALA A 33 0.23 8.84 16.89
CA ALA A 33 -0.14 8.00 18.02
C ALA A 33 -1.22 6.97 17.63
N THR A 34 -2.21 7.38 16.85
CA THR A 34 -3.24 6.48 16.34
C THR A 34 -2.62 5.44 15.40
N MET A 35 -1.78 5.86 14.46
CA MET A 35 -1.13 4.95 13.50
C MET A 35 -0.23 3.92 14.17
N THR A 36 0.47 4.27 15.25
CA THR A 36 1.38 3.36 15.96
C THR A 36 0.68 2.43 16.95
N THR A 37 -0.56 2.74 17.35
CA THR A 37 -1.34 1.93 18.30
C THR A 37 -2.48 1.16 17.64
N THR A 38 -2.79 1.45 16.38
CA THR A 38 -3.85 0.77 15.63
C THR A 38 -3.46 -0.69 15.34
N THR A 39 -4.41 -1.59 15.57
CA THR A 39 -4.28 -2.99 15.18
C THR A 39 -4.76 -3.18 13.75
N ILE A 40 -3.90 -3.74 12.90
CA ILE A 40 -4.22 -4.03 11.50
C ILE A 40 -4.64 -5.49 11.37
N TYR A 41 -5.73 -5.73 10.64
CA TYR A 41 -6.21 -7.07 10.31
C TYR A 41 -6.13 -7.31 8.81
N ARG A 42 -5.70 -8.51 8.41
CA ARG A 42 -5.71 -8.96 7.02
C ARG A 42 -6.81 -9.98 6.82
N TYR A 43 -7.68 -9.70 5.86
CA TYR A 43 -8.70 -10.61 5.39
C TYR A 43 -8.28 -11.22 4.06
N ARG A 44 -8.59 -12.50 3.87
CA ARG A 44 -8.45 -13.19 2.58
C ARG A 44 -9.84 -13.37 2.00
N PHE A 45 -9.99 -13.08 0.72
CA PHE A 45 -11.23 -13.26 -0.02
C PHE A 45 -11.01 -14.16 -1.23
N ASP A 46 -12.08 -14.74 -1.75
CA ASP A 46 -12.04 -15.48 -3.02
C ASP A 46 -11.88 -14.48 -4.18
N PRO A 47 -10.75 -14.51 -4.93
CA PRO A 47 -10.50 -13.55 -6.00
C PRO A 47 -11.48 -13.67 -7.16
N ALA A 48 -12.13 -14.83 -7.37
CA ALA A 48 -13.10 -15.02 -8.45
C ALA A 48 -14.35 -14.13 -8.29
N ARG A 49 -14.56 -13.58 -7.09
CA ARG A 49 -15.67 -12.67 -6.75
C ARG A 49 -15.39 -11.20 -7.08
N PHE A 50 -14.22 -10.91 -7.63
CA PHE A 50 -13.79 -9.56 -7.96
C PHE A 50 -13.46 -9.44 -9.44
N ARG A 51 -13.68 -8.23 -9.97
CA ARG A 51 -13.24 -7.82 -11.30
C ARG A 51 -12.40 -6.55 -11.20
N PRO A 52 -11.54 -6.25 -12.18
CA PRO A 52 -10.84 -4.97 -12.23
C PRO A 52 -11.84 -3.81 -12.17
N TRP A 53 -11.44 -2.72 -11.50
CA TRP A 53 -12.19 -1.49 -11.48
C TRP A 53 -11.63 -0.54 -12.56
N PRO A 54 -12.30 -0.36 -13.72
CA PRO A 54 -11.71 0.36 -14.85
C PRO A 54 -11.38 1.83 -14.56
N GLU A 55 -12.16 2.48 -13.70
CA GLU A 55 -11.98 3.89 -13.35
C GLU A 55 -10.87 4.10 -12.31
N ALA A 56 -10.25 3.02 -11.82
CA ALA A 56 -9.31 3.06 -10.72
C ALA A 56 -8.08 2.16 -11.02
N ASN A 57 -6.89 2.78 -11.09
CA ASN A 57 -5.65 2.08 -11.40
C ASN A 57 -5.26 1.02 -10.36
N GLY A 58 -5.35 -0.25 -10.76
CA GLY A 58 -4.89 -1.39 -9.96
C GLY A 58 -5.85 -1.80 -8.83
N GLN A 59 -7.04 -1.21 -8.77
CA GLN A 59 -8.08 -1.63 -7.84
C GLN A 59 -9.01 -2.68 -8.46
N TRP A 60 -9.61 -3.46 -7.58
CA TRP A 60 -10.58 -4.50 -7.91
C TRP A 60 -11.87 -4.22 -7.14
N ILE A 61 -13.01 -4.56 -7.72
CA ILE A 61 -14.34 -4.28 -7.18
C ILE A 61 -15.24 -5.51 -7.31
N SER A 62 -16.20 -5.60 -6.39
CA SER A 62 -17.32 -6.54 -6.43
C SER A 62 -18.62 -5.75 -6.24
N ASP A 63 -19.70 -6.19 -6.90
CA ASP A 63 -21.05 -5.65 -6.77
C ASP A 63 -21.93 -6.46 -5.79
N GLU A 64 -21.39 -7.56 -5.28
CA GLU A 64 -22.00 -8.37 -4.24
C GLU A 64 -21.21 -8.29 -2.92
N ALA A 65 -21.89 -8.61 -1.81
CA ALA A 65 -21.19 -8.75 -0.54
C ALA A 65 -20.29 -9.99 -0.59
N VAL A 66 -19.00 -9.83 -0.25
CA VAL A 66 -18.02 -10.93 -0.21
C VAL A 66 -17.54 -11.11 1.22
N GLU A 67 -17.75 -12.32 1.76
CA GLU A 67 -17.25 -12.69 3.07
C GLU A 67 -15.81 -13.23 3.00
N PRO A 68 -14.99 -13.03 4.05
CA PRO A 68 -13.65 -13.60 4.12
C PRO A 68 -13.66 -15.14 4.09
N VAL A 69 -12.71 -15.75 3.37
CA VAL A 69 -12.58 -17.23 3.29
C VAL A 69 -11.99 -17.86 4.55
N ALA A 70 -11.47 -17.04 5.46
CA ALA A 70 -10.93 -17.44 6.75
C ALA A 70 -11.10 -16.28 7.76
N GLY A 71 -10.91 -16.57 9.05
CA GLY A 71 -10.83 -15.54 10.08
C GLY A 71 -9.72 -14.52 9.78
N ALA A 72 -9.87 -13.32 10.35
CA ALA A 72 -8.92 -12.23 10.15
C ALA A 72 -7.55 -12.57 10.77
N ASP A 73 -6.48 -12.42 10.01
CA ASP A 73 -5.12 -12.48 10.55
C ASP A 73 -4.76 -11.11 11.14
N GLN A 74 -4.52 -11.01 12.45
CA GLN A 74 -3.93 -9.80 13.02
C GLN A 74 -2.48 -9.66 12.51
N LEU A 75 -2.17 -8.52 11.90
CA LEU A 75 -0.82 -8.19 11.47
C LEU A 75 -0.09 -7.44 12.58
N SER A 76 1.10 -7.92 12.94
CA SER A 76 2.04 -7.12 13.74
C SER A 76 2.74 -6.09 12.86
N ALA A 77 3.10 -4.95 13.43
CA ALA A 77 3.85 -3.89 12.73
C ALA A 77 5.14 -4.40 12.06
N SER A 78 5.78 -5.43 12.62
CA SER A 78 6.99 -6.07 12.09
C SER A 78 6.74 -7.00 10.88
N ARG A 79 5.49 -7.32 10.54
CA ARG A 79 5.14 -8.34 9.52
C ARG A 79 4.52 -7.77 8.25
N ILE A 80 4.42 -6.44 8.12
CA ILE A 80 3.99 -5.79 6.87
C ILE A 80 5.15 -5.80 5.87
N ARG A 81 5.52 -6.98 5.37
CA ARG A 81 6.23 -7.09 4.10
C ARG A 81 5.16 -7.12 3.02
N ALA A 82 5.05 -6.05 2.24
CA ALA A 82 4.38 -6.14 0.95
C ALA A 82 5.21 -7.10 0.09
N SER A 83 4.81 -8.36 0.04
CA SER A 83 5.15 -9.20 -1.10
C SER A 83 4.37 -8.63 -2.28
N SER A 84 4.92 -7.62 -2.94
CA SER A 84 4.41 -7.21 -4.25
C SER A 84 4.50 -8.44 -5.14
N PRO A 85 3.38 -8.93 -5.72
CA PRO A 85 3.49 -9.75 -6.91
C PRO A 85 4.28 -8.89 -7.90
N GLY A 86 5.29 -9.46 -8.54
CA GLY A 86 6.07 -8.73 -9.54
C GLY A 86 5.12 -8.14 -10.56
N ILE A 87 4.89 -6.83 -10.48
CA ILE A 87 4.46 -6.05 -11.63
C ILE A 87 5.65 -6.18 -12.58
N SER A 88 5.49 -7.04 -13.58
CA SER A 88 6.32 -6.98 -14.77
C SER A 88 6.13 -5.59 -15.35
N ASP A 89 7.16 -4.79 -15.21
CA ASP A 89 7.31 -3.49 -15.83
C ASP A 89 7.18 -3.64 -17.36
N PRO A 90 6.15 -3.08 -18.03
CA PRO A 90 6.08 -3.12 -19.48
C PRO A 90 6.91 -2.00 -20.14
N ALA A 91 7.60 -1.15 -19.40
CA ALA A 91 8.46 -0.13 -19.99
C ALA A 91 9.55 0.27 -19.00
N GLY A 92 10.76 -0.29 -19.18
CA GLY A 92 11.93 0.24 -18.52
C GLY A 92 12.00 1.76 -18.68
N TRP A 93 12.41 2.42 -17.59
CA TRP A 93 12.55 3.87 -17.30
C TRP A 93 11.59 4.38 -16.22
#